data_AF-A0AAD3R971-F1
#
_entry.id   AF-A0AAD3R971-F1
#
_cell.length_a   1.000
_cell.length_b   1.000
_cell.length_c   1.000
_cell.angle_alpha   90.00
_cell.angle_beta   90.00
_cell.angle_gamma   90.00
#
_symmetry.space_group_name_H-M   'P 1'
#
loop_
_entity.id
_entity.type
_entity.pdbx_description
1 polymer ?
#
loop_
_entity_poly.entity_id
_entity_poly.type
_entity_poly.pdbx_seq_one_letter_code
_entity_poly.pdbx_strand_id
1 'polypeptide(L)'
;MNKGYWKLTLALVVVLASTYTEASFSRHMDDFIKAVKQVEDGDPEAEPVVVLRRLRRAAGLKDAFIQHYLGDANSGGPEMEAGLSNYISKVVKHKVTADAREDGVVLTSDGTTVALRPLLLGIETGFLSQSSGRVRGLYQLTLAKDLSLSLRHSSPLPQRLGPDGCWDSLTSPRVFTLSDAPTLLTHSQVNGGMDGVILGMEVAAKTRHPLKLSSLLTEYYCHQLGNNGLDTAPRLISRHRRENFRGLVTPPVLARKVMKSVELERRLKGRSKMEVKEKKQLMAVVRKGLKEFVHMYMDCPPIIPRCMWGAEPYRGTPTNLSLPLSFMYIHHTHTPSQPCLTFEQCSADMRSMQRFHQEDRGWDDIGYSFVAGSDGHIYEGRGWHWRGAHTLGHNSIGYGVSFIGDYATRLPSQHSMGLVRDQLASCAVGSGQLIANFTVHGHRQVVNTSCPGETLYNEIKGWEHFREVKKKSA
;
A
#
# COMPACT_ATOMS: atom_id res chain seq x y z
N MET A 1 -29.69 52.21 30.60
CA MET A 1 -29.31 51.93 29.18
C MET A 1 -28.42 50.71 29.17
N ASN A 2 -28.90 49.63 28.54
CA ASN A 2 -28.66 48.25 28.94
C ASN A 2 -27.40 47.65 28.30
N LYS A 3 -26.41 47.25 29.12
CA LYS A 3 -25.15 46.55 28.75
C LYS A 3 -25.36 45.10 28.26
N GLY A 4 -26.59 44.72 27.89
CA GLY A 4 -26.99 43.34 27.57
C GLY A 4 -26.90 42.95 26.09
N TYR A 5 -26.81 43.91 25.17
CA TYR A 5 -26.95 43.61 23.73
C TYR A 5 -25.65 43.18 23.03
N TRP A 6 -24.47 43.37 23.65
CA TRP A 6 -23.20 43.03 22.99
C TRP A 6 -22.73 41.59 23.21
N LYS A 7 -23.19 40.93 24.28
CA LYS A 7 -22.87 39.51 24.52
C LYS A 7 -23.68 38.55 23.63
N LEU A 8 -24.90 38.94 23.25
CA LEU A 8 -25.75 38.13 22.36
C LEU A 8 -25.33 38.21 20.89
N THR A 9 -24.78 39.33 20.44
CA THR A 9 -24.25 39.46 19.07
C THR A 9 -22.91 38.75 18.90
N LEU A 10 -22.03 38.76 19.91
CA LEU A 10 -20.78 38.00 19.86
C LEU A 10 -21.01 36.48 19.98
N ALA A 11 -21.98 36.04 20.79
CA ALA A 11 -22.36 34.64 20.86
C ALA A 11 -23.04 34.14 19.58
N LEU A 12 -23.86 34.94 18.91
CA LEU A 12 -24.43 34.55 17.61
C LEU A 12 -23.37 34.48 16.51
N VAL A 13 -22.37 35.38 16.51
CA VAL A 13 -21.26 35.33 15.54
C VAL A 13 -20.30 34.16 15.82
N VAL A 14 -20.08 33.78 17.08
CA VAL A 14 -19.27 32.60 17.44
C VAL A 14 -20.03 31.28 17.21
N VAL A 15 -21.35 31.25 17.36
CA VAL A 15 -22.20 30.08 17.07
C VAL A 15 -22.52 29.94 15.57
N LEU A 16 -22.51 31.03 14.78
CA LEU A 16 -22.60 30.97 13.32
C LEU A 16 -21.23 30.78 12.63
N ALA A 17 -20.12 31.07 13.31
CA ALA A 17 -18.77 30.76 12.83
C ALA A 17 -18.31 29.32 13.15
N SER A 18 -19.08 28.56 13.95
CA SER A 18 -18.76 27.17 14.30
C SER A 18 -19.50 26.12 13.46
N THR A 19 -20.29 26.53 12.46
CA THR A 19 -20.98 25.61 11.52
C THR A 19 -20.48 25.66 10.08
N TYR A 20 -19.52 26.54 9.74
CA TYR A 20 -18.92 26.61 8.41
C TYR A 20 -17.45 27.00 8.47
N THR A 21 -16.65 26.23 9.20
CA THR A 21 -15.29 26.03 8.69
C THR A 21 -15.41 24.91 7.67
N GLU A 22 -15.15 25.21 6.39
CA GLU A 22 -14.69 24.19 5.47
C GLU A 22 -13.51 23.51 6.15
N ALA A 23 -13.77 22.43 6.90
CA ALA A 23 -12.71 21.59 7.41
C ALA A 23 -12.00 21.12 6.15
N SER A 24 -10.86 21.75 5.86
CA SER A 24 -10.10 21.50 4.66
C SER A 24 -9.63 20.06 4.75
N PHE A 25 -10.42 19.12 4.22
CA PHE A 25 -10.08 17.72 4.18
C PHE A 25 -8.69 17.57 3.55
N SER A 26 -7.81 16.89 4.26
CA SER A 26 -6.52 16.48 3.71
C SER A 26 -6.72 15.29 2.77
N ARG A 27 -5.64 14.71 2.27
CA ARG A 27 -5.68 13.44 1.54
C ARG A 27 -5.40 12.24 2.42
N HIS A 28 -5.81 12.30 3.69
CA HIS A 28 -5.83 11.13 4.56
C HIS A 28 -7.08 10.27 4.31
N MET A 29 -6.93 8.96 4.45
CA MET A 29 -8.05 8.01 4.41
C MET A 29 -9.09 8.33 5.48
N ASP A 30 -8.67 8.74 6.68
CA ASP A 30 -9.59 9.12 7.76
C ASP A 30 -10.48 10.31 7.38
N ASP A 31 -9.93 11.29 6.64
CA ASP A 31 -10.69 12.43 6.15
C ASP A 31 -11.65 12.04 5.02
N PHE A 32 -11.26 11.10 4.16
CA PHE A 32 -12.19 10.49 3.22
C PHE A 32 -13.31 9.71 3.94
N ILE A 33 -13.01 8.95 4.99
CA ILE A 33 -14.02 8.22 5.78
C ILE A 33 -14.98 9.21 6.47
N LYS A 34 -14.48 10.32 7.04
CA LYS A 34 -15.31 11.40 7.59
C LYS A 34 -16.23 12.00 6.52
N ALA A 35 -15.72 12.25 5.32
CA ALA A 35 -16.53 12.75 4.21
C ALA A 35 -17.62 11.76 3.80
N VAL A 36 -17.30 10.46 3.72
CA VAL A 36 -18.31 9.40 3.49
C VAL A 36 -19.37 9.40 4.58
N LYS A 37 -18.96 9.51 5.85
CA LYS A 37 -19.88 9.58 6.98
C LYS A 37 -20.80 10.80 6.90
N GLN A 38 -20.30 11.97 6.49
CA GLN A 38 -21.16 13.15 6.26
C GLN A 38 -22.22 12.91 5.17
N VAL A 39 -21.89 12.15 4.11
CA VAL A 39 -22.89 11.75 3.10
C VAL A 39 -23.94 10.80 3.69
N GLU A 40 -23.54 9.90 4.57
CA GLU A 40 -24.43 8.96 5.27
C GLU A 40 -25.31 9.64 6.31
N ASP A 41 -24.77 10.60 7.08
CA ASP A 41 -25.51 11.35 8.10
C ASP A 41 -26.55 12.29 7.47
N GLY A 42 -26.29 12.76 6.24
CA GLY A 42 -27.26 13.54 5.45
C GLY A 42 -28.43 12.72 4.89
N ASP A 43 -28.33 11.39 4.89
CA ASP A 43 -29.42 10.47 4.53
C ASP A 43 -29.28 9.14 5.30
N PRO A 44 -29.67 9.10 6.59
CA PRO A 44 -29.42 7.96 7.47
C PRO A 44 -30.07 6.64 7.01
N GLU A 45 -31.14 6.72 6.22
CA GLU A 45 -31.84 5.55 5.67
C GLU A 45 -31.24 5.07 4.33
N ALA A 46 -30.24 5.78 3.79
CA ALA A 46 -29.59 5.38 2.55
C ALA A 46 -28.82 4.06 2.74
N GLU A 47 -29.15 3.11 1.87
CA GLU A 47 -28.36 1.90 1.65
C GLU A 47 -26.95 2.24 1.14
N PRO A 48 -25.90 1.45 1.47
CA PRO A 48 -24.52 1.72 1.04
C PRO A 48 -24.36 1.89 -0.48
N VAL A 49 -25.14 1.17 -1.28
CA VAL A 49 -25.12 1.29 -2.75
C VAL A 49 -25.59 2.67 -3.23
N VAL A 50 -26.52 3.31 -2.51
CA VAL A 50 -26.98 4.67 -2.81
C VAL A 50 -25.90 5.68 -2.47
N VAL A 51 -25.21 5.51 -1.34
CA VAL A 51 -24.06 6.33 -0.93
C VAL A 51 -22.94 6.24 -1.98
N LEU A 52 -22.55 5.02 -2.37
CA LEU A 52 -21.52 4.78 -3.40
C LEU A 52 -21.89 5.42 -4.73
N ARG A 53 -23.16 5.33 -5.15
CA ARG A 53 -23.64 5.99 -6.37
C ARG A 53 -23.50 7.51 -6.29
N ARG A 54 -23.79 8.13 -5.15
CA ARG A 54 -23.59 9.59 -4.93
C ARG A 54 -22.12 9.97 -5.01
N LEU A 55 -21.23 9.19 -4.38
CA LEU A 55 -19.79 9.40 -4.47
C LEU A 55 -19.31 9.29 -5.92
N ARG A 56 -19.78 8.27 -6.65
CA ARG A 56 -19.47 8.04 -8.07
C ARG A 56 -19.96 9.19 -8.96
N ARG A 57 -21.16 9.72 -8.68
CA ARG A 57 -21.74 10.90 -9.34
C ARG A 57 -20.89 12.15 -9.12
N ALA A 58 -20.55 12.47 -7.87
CA ALA A 58 -19.69 13.61 -7.51
C ALA A 58 -18.28 13.51 -8.13
N ALA A 59 -17.74 12.29 -8.22
CA ALA A 59 -16.46 12.01 -8.86
C ALA A 59 -16.50 12.06 -10.41
N GLY A 60 -17.68 12.20 -11.02
CA GLY A 60 -17.84 12.21 -12.47
C GLY A 60 -17.49 10.89 -13.15
N LEU A 61 -17.59 9.78 -12.43
CA LEU A 61 -17.24 8.43 -12.91
C LEU A 61 -18.39 7.82 -13.71
N LYS A 62 -18.60 8.37 -14.92
CA LYS A 62 -19.75 8.08 -15.80
C LYS A 62 -19.37 7.51 -17.16
N ASP A 63 -18.14 7.00 -17.33
CA ASP A 63 -17.75 6.43 -18.61
C ASP A 63 -18.52 5.15 -18.96
N ALA A 64 -18.68 4.88 -20.26
CA ALA A 64 -19.50 3.77 -20.75
C ALA A 64 -19.06 2.39 -20.21
N PHE A 65 -17.79 2.22 -19.84
CA PHE A 65 -17.31 0.98 -19.26
C PHE A 65 -17.82 0.80 -17.82
N ILE A 66 -17.82 1.87 -17.03
CA ILE A 66 -18.40 1.87 -15.68
C ILE A 66 -19.92 1.67 -15.75
N GLN A 67 -20.60 2.43 -16.60
CA GLN A 67 -22.06 2.33 -16.77
C GLN A 67 -22.50 0.94 -17.23
N HIS A 68 -21.68 0.22 -18.01
CA HIS A 68 -21.97 -1.15 -18.42
C HIS A 68 -22.16 -2.11 -17.23
N TYR A 69 -21.48 -1.87 -16.11
CA TYR A 69 -21.50 -2.73 -14.94
C TYR A 69 -22.38 -2.18 -13.80
N LEU A 70 -22.33 -0.86 -13.56
CA LEU A 70 -22.96 -0.22 -12.39
C LEU A 70 -24.21 0.61 -12.75
N GLY A 71 -24.53 0.74 -14.03
CA GLY A 71 -25.62 1.61 -14.50
C GLY A 71 -25.33 3.11 -14.33
N ASP A 72 -26.35 3.93 -14.56
CA ASP A 72 -26.25 5.38 -14.44
C ASP A 72 -26.07 5.80 -12.97
N ALA A 73 -25.16 6.75 -12.73
CA ALA A 73 -24.97 7.38 -11.43
C ALA A 73 -25.97 8.50 -11.18
N ASN A 74 -26.60 9.06 -12.22
CA ASN A 74 -27.51 10.20 -12.09
C ASN A 74 -28.88 9.82 -11.52
N SER A 75 -29.24 8.54 -11.52
CA SER A 75 -30.51 8.06 -10.96
C SER A 75 -30.42 7.86 -9.43
N GLY A 76 -30.93 8.83 -8.67
CA GLY A 76 -31.31 8.67 -7.26
C GLY A 76 -30.51 9.48 -6.23
N GLY A 77 -31.23 10.00 -5.22
CA GLY A 77 -30.71 10.66 -4.01
C GLY A 77 -30.42 12.16 -4.16
N PRO A 78 -30.62 12.96 -3.09
CA PRO A 78 -30.32 14.40 -3.07
C PRO A 78 -28.92 14.74 -3.55
N GLU A 79 -28.75 15.96 -4.06
CA GLU A 79 -27.42 16.49 -4.33
C GLU A 79 -26.61 16.62 -3.05
N MET A 80 -25.32 16.36 -3.17
CA MET A 80 -24.39 16.52 -2.06
C MET A 80 -24.06 18.00 -1.92
N GLU A 81 -23.83 18.45 -0.69
CA GLU A 81 -23.35 19.80 -0.42
C GLU A 81 -22.12 20.13 -1.31
N ALA A 82 -22.06 21.35 -1.83
CA ALA A 82 -21.11 21.71 -2.88
C ALA A 82 -19.64 21.53 -2.45
N GLY A 83 -19.30 21.88 -1.21
CA GLY A 83 -17.95 21.71 -0.66
C GLY A 83 -17.55 20.23 -0.60
N LEU A 84 -18.42 19.40 -0.05
CA LEU A 84 -18.24 17.95 0.04
C LEU A 84 -18.16 17.30 -1.34
N SER A 85 -19.02 17.68 -2.28
CA SER A 85 -19.01 17.21 -3.67
C SER A 85 -17.68 17.54 -4.37
N ASN A 86 -17.17 18.77 -4.19
CA ASN A 86 -15.88 19.19 -4.73
C ASN A 86 -14.71 18.39 -4.13
N TYR A 87 -14.74 18.13 -2.82
CA TYR A 87 -13.75 17.29 -2.16
C TYR A 87 -13.76 15.87 -2.75
N ILE A 88 -14.92 15.20 -2.77
CA ILE A 88 -15.08 13.85 -3.35
C ILE A 88 -14.60 13.82 -4.80
N SER A 89 -14.92 14.83 -5.59
CA SER A 89 -14.44 14.94 -6.97
C SER A 89 -12.92 14.91 -7.06
N LYS A 90 -12.23 15.65 -6.20
CA LYS A 90 -10.76 15.74 -6.17
C LYS A 90 -10.09 14.47 -5.68
N VAL A 91 -10.62 13.82 -4.63
CA VAL A 91 -9.97 12.66 -4.00
C VAL A 91 -10.34 11.32 -4.65
N VAL A 92 -11.44 11.25 -5.40
CA VAL A 92 -11.84 10.02 -6.09
C VAL A 92 -11.41 10.03 -7.55
N LYS A 93 -11.40 11.18 -8.24
CA LYS A 93 -11.05 11.23 -9.66
C LYS A 93 -9.55 11.02 -9.85
N HIS A 94 -9.19 9.80 -10.22
CA HIS A 94 -7.81 9.42 -10.50
C HIS A 94 -7.29 10.03 -11.80
N LYS A 95 -6.07 10.59 -11.73
CA LYS A 95 -5.27 11.00 -12.89
C LYS A 95 -3.80 11.10 -12.49
N VAL A 96 -2.92 10.83 -13.45
CA VAL A 96 -1.49 11.16 -13.34
C VAL A 96 -1.19 12.28 -14.32
N THR A 97 -0.48 13.29 -13.84
CA THR A 97 -0.14 14.52 -14.58
C THR A 97 1.25 14.42 -15.21
N ALA A 98 1.58 15.37 -16.09
CA ALA A 98 2.87 15.37 -16.79
C ALA A 98 4.07 15.61 -15.86
N ASP A 99 3.85 16.32 -14.76
CA ASP A 99 4.80 16.58 -13.66
C ASP A 99 4.84 15.44 -12.63
N ALA A 100 4.42 14.23 -13.01
CA ALA A 100 4.44 13.02 -12.19
C ALA A 100 3.60 13.10 -10.90
N ARG A 101 2.75 14.13 -10.75
CA ARG A 101 1.78 14.21 -9.66
C ARG A 101 0.60 13.27 -9.94
N GLU A 102 0.21 12.52 -8.92
CA GLU A 102 -0.94 11.63 -8.94
C GLU A 102 -2.08 12.19 -8.08
N ASP A 103 -3.24 12.40 -8.70
CA ASP A 103 -4.48 12.79 -8.02
C ASP A 103 -5.43 11.59 -7.88
N GLY A 104 -6.43 11.70 -7.01
CA GLY A 104 -7.38 10.61 -6.74
C GLY A 104 -6.86 9.51 -5.81
N VAL A 105 -5.85 9.85 -5.00
CA VAL A 105 -5.19 8.96 -4.04
C VAL A 105 -5.19 9.57 -2.63
N VAL A 106 -5.12 8.69 -1.62
CA VAL A 106 -5.07 9.06 -0.19
C VAL A 106 -4.01 8.24 0.55
N LEU A 107 -3.44 8.84 1.60
CA LEU A 107 -2.55 8.21 2.58
C LEU A 107 -3.38 7.45 3.61
N THR A 108 -3.06 6.19 3.86
CA THR A 108 -3.71 5.36 4.88
C THR A 108 -2.91 5.34 6.19
N SER A 109 -3.56 4.97 7.30
CA SER A 109 -2.94 4.91 8.64
C SER A 109 -1.82 3.88 8.77
N ASP A 110 -1.73 2.96 7.80
CA ASP A 110 -0.66 1.97 7.72
C ASP A 110 0.54 2.44 6.88
N GLY A 111 0.54 3.69 6.42
CA GLY A 111 1.62 4.30 5.64
C GLY A 111 1.58 4.03 4.14
N THR A 112 0.58 3.27 3.66
CA THR A 112 0.41 3.02 2.22
C THR A 112 -0.39 4.11 1.52
N THR A 113 -0.30 4.16 0.18
CA THR A 113 -1.10 5.08 -0.64
C THR A 113 -2.09 4.29 -1.48
N VAL A 114 -3.34 4.76 -1.54
CA VAL A 114 -4.47 4.05 -2.14
C VAL A 114 -5.26 4.96 -3.08
N ALA A 115 -5.51 4.51 -4.32
CA ALA A 115 -6.43 5.16 -5.24
C ALA A 115 -7.88 4.83 -4.91
N LEU A 116 -8.70 5.87 -4.68
CA LEU A 116 -10.09 5.68 -4.24
C LEU A 116 -11.03 5.22 -5.36
N ARG A 117 -10.77 5.56 -6.62
CA ARG A 117 -11.61 5.13 -7.76
C ARG A 117 -11.79 3.61 -7.82
N PRO A 118 -10.74 2.79 -7.97
CA PRO A 118 -10.91 1.34 -8.09
C PRO A 118 -11.47 0.72 -6.80
N LEU A 119 -11.13 1.27 -5.63
CA LEU A 119 -11.67 0.85 -4.33
C LEU A 119 -13.21 0.95 -4.31
N LEU A 120 -13.75 2.14 -4.57
CA LEU A 120 -15.19 2.39 -4.50
C LEU A 120 -15.97 1.59 -5.55
N LEU A 121 -15.44 1.47 -6.76
CA LEU A 121 -16.09 0.67 -7.81
C LEU A 121 -16.15 -0.83 -7.44
N GLY A 122 -15.13 -1.34 -6.76
CA GLY A 122 -15.10 -2.70 -6.24
C GLY A 122 -16.16 -2.94 -5.18
N ILE A 123 -16.27 -2.03 -4.21
CA ILE A 123 -17.28 -2.11 -3.14
C ILE A 123 -18.70 -1.99 -3.71
N GLU A 124 -18.96 -1.05 -4.63
CA GLU A 124 -20.29 -0.88 -5.28
C GLU A 124 -20.69 -2.14 -6.04
N THR A 125 -19.74 -2.78 -6.72
CA THR A 125 -19.97 -4.07 -7.39
C THR A 125 -20.35 -5.17 -6.40
N GLY A 126 -19.72 -5.20 -5.22
CA GLY A 126 -20.02 -6.15 -4.16
C GLY A 126 -21.45 -6.00 -3.65
N PHE A 127 -21.87 -4.79 -3.29
CA PHE A 127 -23.24 -4.53 -2.83
C PHE A 127 -24.29 -4.82 -3.90
N LEU A 128 -24.06 -4.45 -5.17
CA LEU A 128 -24.96 -4.77 -6.28
C LEU A 128 -25.09 -6.28 -6.56
N SER A 129 -24.12 -7.08 -6.13
CA SER A 129 -24.20 -8.53 -6.28
C SER A 129 -25.23 -9.15 -5.33
N GLN A 130 -25.54 -8.51 -4.20
CA GLN A 130 -26.50 -9.02 -3.22
C GLN A 130 -27.92 -9.11 -3.79
N SER A 131 -28.29 -8.17 -4.68
CA SER A 131 -29.57 -8.15 -5.38
C SER A 131 -29.59 -9.01 -6.64
N SER A 132 -28.45 -9.18 -7.30
CA SER A 132 -28.35 -9.89 -8.60
C SER A 132 -27.82 -11.33 -8.52
N GLY A 133 -27.34 -11.78 -7.36
CA GLY A 133 -26.80 -13.12 -7.12
C GLY A 133 -25.46 -13.42 -7.80
N ARG A 134 -24.85 -12.45 -8.49
CA ARG A 134 -23.55 -12.61 -9.16
C ARG A 134 -22.72 -11.33 -9.10
N VAL A 135 -21.47 -11.44 -8.68
CA VAL A 135 -20.51 -10.32 -8.68
C VAL A 135 -20.03 -10.05 -10.12
N ARG A 136 -20.71 -9.14 -10.84
CA ARG A 136 -20.38 -8.79 -12.23
C ARG A 136 -19.45 -7.60 -12.31
N GLY A 137 -18.31 -7.75 -12.98
CA GLY A 137 -17.42 -6.62 -13.29
C GLY A 137 -16.38 -6.29 -12.23
N LEU A 138 -16.35 -7.01 -11.08
CA LEU A 138 -15.46 -6.68 -9.95
C LEU A 138 -14.02 -6.47 -10.38
N TYR A 139 -13.41 -7.50 -10.97
CA TYR A 139 -12.03 -7.42 -11.47
C TYR A 139 -11.87 -6.40 -12.59
N GLN A 140 -12.87 -6.23 -13.44
CA GLN A 140 -12.81 -5.33 -14.59
C GLN A 140 -12.80 -3.85 -14.19
N LEU A 141 -13.59 -3.49 -13.18
CA LEU A 141 -13.68 -2.13 -12.66
C LEU A 141 -12.53 -1.75 -11.71
N THR A 142 -11.92 -2.74 -11.06
CA THR A 142 -10.88 -2.53 -10.04
C THR A 142 -9.46 -2.57 -10.62
N LEU A 143 -9.12 -3.59 -11.41
CA LEU A 143 -7.73 -3.85 -11.83
C LEU A 143 -7.58 -4.19 -13.31
N ALA A 144 -8.45 -5.05 -13.84
CA ALA A 144 -8.20 -5.72 -15.10
C ALA A 144 -8.24 -4.79 -16.32
N LYS A 145 -9.02 -3.69 -16.27
CA LYS A 145 -8.97 -2.63 -17.30
C LYS A 145 -7.63 -1.91 -17.27
N ASP A 146 -7.21 -1.41 -16.12
CA ASP A 146 -5.96 -0.64 -15.98
C ASP A 146 -4.72 -1.52 -16.26
N LEU A 147 -4.71 -2.77 -15.79
CA LEU A 147 -3.72 -3.78 -16.19
C LEU A 147 -3.68 -3.97 -17.70
N SER A 148 -4.83 -4.06 -18.37
CA SER A 148 -4.85 -4.21 -19.82
C SER A 148 -4.22 -3.02 -20.55
N LEU A 149 -4.43 -1.80 -20.04
CA LEU A 149 -3.89 -0.57 -20.62
C LEU A 149 -2.37 -0.53 -20.42
N SER A 150 -1.89 -0.76 -19.20
CA SER A 150 -0.47 -0.85 -18.87
C SER A 150 0.25 -1.90 -19.73
N LEU A 151 -0.28 -3.13 -19.82
CA LEU A 151 0.42 -4.23 -20.48
C LEU A 151 0.44 -4.12 -22.01
N ARG A 152 -0.51 -3.39 -22.61
CA ARG A 152 -0.60 -3.17 -24.05
C ARG A 152 0.19 -1.95 -24.52
N HIS A 153 0.49 -1.03 -23.63
CA HIS A 153 1.26 0.15 -23.98
C HIS A 153 2.69 -0.26 -24.33
N SER A 154 3.09 0.00 -25.57
CA SER A 154 4.48 -0.18 -25.99
C SER A 154 5.28 1.00 -25.46
N SER A 155 5.63 0.96 -24.17
CA SER A 155 6.52 1.97 -23.59
C SER A 155 7.97 1.61 -23.92
N PRO A 156 8.83 2.59 -24.30
CA PRO A 156 10.27 2.38 -24.33
C PRO A 156 10.87 2.20 -22.93
N LEU A 157 10.10 2.49 -21.87
CA LEU A 157 10.53 2.32 -20.49
C LEU A 157 10.51 0.83 -20.09
N PRO A 158 11.50 0.37 -19.30
CA PRO A 158 11.58 -1.03 -18.86
C PRO A 158 10.40 -1.46 -17.98
N GLN A 159 9.78 -0.52 -17.28
CA GLN A 159 8.85 -0.80 -16.19
C GLN A 159 7.40 -0.53 -16.59
N ARG A 160 6.56 -1.57 -16.45
CA ARG A 160 5.14 -1.55 -16.87
C ARG A 160 4.17 -1.29 -15.71
N LEU A 161 4.66 -1.44 -14.48
CA LEU A 161 3.89 -1.42 -13.23
C LEU A 161 4.60 -0.50 -12.24
N GLY A 162 3.85 0.15 -11.35
CA GLY A 162 4.39 1.24 -10.53
C GLY A 162 4.47 2.53 -11.37
N PRO A 163 5.22 3.55 -10.99
CA PRO A 163 5.97 3.65 -9.75
C PRO A 163 5.06 3.88 -8.54
N ASP A 164 5.69 3.83 -7.37
CA ASP A 164 5.17 4.41 -6.13
C ASP A 164 5.57 5.90 -6.06
N GLY A 165 5.33 6.56 -4.93
CA GLY A 165 5.62 7.98 -4.77
C GLY A 165 5.76 8.43 -3.34
N CYS A 166 5.84 9.75 -3.19
CA CYS A 166 6.04 10.43 -1.93
C CYS A 166 4.97 11.50 -1.73
N TRP A 167 4.50 11.61 -0.50
CA TRP A 167 3.67 12.74 -0.07
C TRP A 167 4.55 13.95 0.27
N ASP A 168 4.05 15.14 -0.05
CA ASP A 168 4.63 16.42 0.38
C ASP A 168 4.63 16.59 1.89
N SER A 169 3.63 16.03 2.57
CA SER A 169 3.52 15.98 4.02
C SER A 169 2.79 14.72 4.45
N LEU A 170 3.34 14.02 5.44
CA LEU A 170 2.67 12.84 6.04
C LEU A 170 1.60 13.24 7.05
N THR A 171 1.71 14.43 7.65
CA THR A 171 0.73 14.92 8.63
C THR A 171 -0.44 15.62 7.97
N SER A 172 -0.21 16.36 6.87
CA SER A 172 -1.24 17.03 6.09
C SER A 172 -1.04 16.81 4.58
N PRO A 173 -1.24 15.58 4.07
CA PRO A 173 -0.95 15.23 2.68
C PRO A 173 -1.83 16.02 1.71
N ARG A 174 -1.19 16.66 0.71
CA ARG A 174 -1.88 17.42 -0.35
C ARG A 174 -1.47 17.00 -1.74
N VAL A 175 -0.20 16.63 -1.93
CA VAL A 175 0.38 16.29 -3.23
C VAL A 175 1.14 14.99 -3.09
N PHE A 176 0.74 13.99 -3.89
CA PHE A 176 1.49 12.76 -4.07
C PHE A 176 2.26 12.84 -5.39
N THR A 177 3.57 12.67 -5.33
CA THR A 177 4.47 12.76 -6.49
C THR A 177 5.14 11.42 -6.70
N LEU A 178 5.05 10.88 -7.91
CA LEU A 178 5.66 9.62 -8.27
C LEU A 178 7.19 9.72 -8.25
N SER A 179 7.85 8.68 -7.75
CA SER A 179 9.32 8.64 -7.61
C SER A 179 10.05 8.37 -8.92
N ASP A 180 9.38 7.71 -9.87
CA ASP A 180 9.92 7.44 -11.20
C ASP A 180 8.98 7.93 -12.31
N ALA A 181 9.35 7.67 -13.56
CA ALA A 181 8.54 7.99 -14.71
C ALA A 181 7.11 7.39 -14.59
N PRO A 182 6.06 8.19 -14.81
CA PRO A 182 4.67 7.72 -14.76
C PRO A 182 4.43 6.49 -15.64
N THR A 183 3.72 5.49 -15.09
CA THR A 183 3.10 4.44 -15.91
C THR A 183 1.58 4.55 -15.89
N LEU A 184 0.90 3.74 -16.71
CA LEU A 184 -0.55 3.67 -16.76
C LEU A 184 -1.19 2.93 -15.57
N LEU A 185 -0.39 2.28 -14.72
CA LEU A 185 -0.85 1.58 -13.53
C LEU A 185 0.14 1.81 -12.39
N THR A 186 -0.15 2.83 -11.57
CA THR A 186 0.65 3.18 -10.39
C THR A 186 0.46 2.18 -9.26
N HIS A 187 1.37 2.21 -8.28
CA HIS A 187 1.25 1.40 -7.06
C HIS A 187 -0.06 1.69 -6.31
N SER A 188 -0.46 2.96 -6.26
CA SER A 188 -1.66 3.44 -5.59
C SER A 188 -2.93 2.91 -6.26
N GLN A 189 -2.98 2.83 -7.59
CA GLN A 189 -4.06 2.17 -8.33
C GLN A 189 -4.15 0.68 -8.03
N VAL A 190 -3.01 -0.01 -7.94
CA VAL A 190 -2.98 -1.43 -7.61
C VAL A 190 -3.48 -1.67 -6.19
N ASN A 191 -3.03 -0.88 -5.20
CA ASN A 191 -3.51 -0.98 -3.82
C ASN A 191 -5.03 -0.80 -3.74
N GLY A 192 -5.57 0.28 -4.33
CA GLY A 192 -7.01 0.52 -4.34
C GLY A 192 -7.81 -0.54 -5.12
N GLY A 193 -7.23 -1.11 -6.19
CA GLY A 193 -7.84 -2.20 -6.92
C GLY A 193 -7.87 -3.52 -6.14
N MET A 194 -6.80 -3.85 -5.41
CA MET A 194 -6.78 -5.00 -4.51
C MET A 194 -7.82 -4.84 -3.41
N ASP A 195 -7.87 -3.67 -2.77
CA ASP A 195 -8.81 -3.40 -1.68
C ASP A 195 -10.26 -3.40 -2.17
N GLY A 196 -10.52 -2.86 -3.37
CA GLY A 196 -11.83 -2.93 -4.02
C GLY A 196 -12.27 -4.38 -4.31
N VAL A 197 -11.34 -5.26 -4.70
CA VAL A 197 -11.63 -6.70 -4.84
C VAL A 197 -11.92 -7.35 -3.49
N ILE A 198 -11.07 -7.10 -2.49
CA ILE A 198 -11.19 -7.70 -1.15
C ILE A 198 -12.52 -7.31 -0.51
N LEU A 199 -12.78 -6.01 -0.39
CA LEU A 199 -13.99 -5.50 0.24
C LEU A 199 -15.24 -5.80 -0.60
N GLY A 200 -15.14 -5.74 -1.92
CA GLY A 200 -16.23 -6.11 -2.82
C GLY A 200 -16.65 -7.58 -2.70
N MET A 201 -15.69 -8.50 -2.53
CA MET A 201 -15.99 -9.91 -2.27
C MET A 201 -16.55 -10.13 -0.87
N GLU A 202 -16.02 -9.43 0.15
CA GLU A 202 -16.50 -9.55 1.52
C GLU A 202 -17.98 -9.14 1.62
N VAL A 203 -18.34 -7.96 1.12
CA VAL A 203 -19.74 -7.51 1.20
C VAL A 203 -20.68 -8.36 0.34
N ALA A 204 -20.18 -8.95 -0.75
CA ALA A 204 -20.95 -9.88 -1.58
C ALA A 204 -21.31 -11.19 -0.85
N ALA A 205 -20.46 -11.63 0.08
CA ALA A 205 -20.58 -12.92 0.76
C ALA A 205 -21.67 -12.96 1.86
N LYS A 206 -22.39 -11.85 2.13
CA LYS A 206 -23.49 -11.75 3.12
C LYS A 206 -23.09 -12.12 4.56
N THR A 207 -21.85 -11.89 4.96
CA THR A 207 -21.31 -12.34 6.25
C THR A 207 -21.62 -11.43 7.45
N ARG A 208 -22.15 -10.20 7.25
CA ARG A 208 -22.47 -9.25 8.33
C ARG A 208 -23.74 -8.41 8.03
N HIS A 209 -24.33 -7.84 9.09
CA HIS A 209 -25.44 -6.86 9.12
C HIS A 209 -25.26 -5.71 8.10
N PRO A 210 -26.29 -4.89 7.79
CA PRO A 210 -26.11 -3.73 6.91
C PRO A 210 -25.00 -2.81 7.46
N LEU A 211 -23.82 -2.91 6.84
CA LEU A 211 -22.66 -2.11 7.19
C LEU A 211 -22.77 -0.80 6.45
N LYS A 212 -22.80 0.32 7.19
CA LYS A 212 -22.48 1.64 6.64
C LYS A 212 -21.11 1.55 5.95
N LEU A 213 -20.95 2.26 4.83
CA LEU A 213 -19.70 2.30 4.09
C LEU A 213 -18.58 2.89 4.94
N SER A 214 -18.86 3.94 5.72
CA SER A 214 -17.87 4.52 6.63
C SER A 214 -17.37 3.51 7.67
N SER A 215 -18.26 2.70 8.24
CA SER A 215 -17.90 1.64 9.19
C SER A 215 -17.01 0.57 8.55
N LEU A 216 -17.38 0.10 7.35
CA LEU A 216 -16.56 -0.88 6.59
C LEU A 216 -15.15 -0.36 6.33
N LEU A 217 -15.03 0.90 5.88
CA LEU A 217 -13.73 1.53 5.62
C LEU A 217 -12.94 1.73 6.92
N THR A 218 -13.60 2.10 8.01
CA THR A 218 -12.97 2.27 9.33
C THR A 218 -12.40 0.96 9.85
N GLU A 219 -13.17 -0.13 9.80
CA GLU A 219 -12.71 -1.46 10.22
C GLU A 219 -11.49 -1.91 9.40
N TYR A 220 -11.46 -1.61 8.10
CA TYR A 220 -10.40 -2.04 7.20
C TYR A 220 -9.12 -1.19 7.30
N TYR A 221 -9.24 0.14 7.35
CA TYR A 221 -8.10 1.06 7.25
C TYR A 221 -7.63 1.63 8.59
N CYS A 222 -8.45 1.61 9.64
CA CYS A 222 -8.16 2.29 10.90
C CYS A 222 -7.95 1.30 12.06
N HIS A 223 -7.69 0.01 11.77
CA HIS A 223 -7.43 -0.98 12.80
C HIS A 223 -6.12 -0.69 13.53
N GLN A 224 -6.17 -0.67 14.86
CA GLN A 224 -5.01 -0.50 15.73
C GLN A 224 -4.48 -1.87 16.18
N LEU A 225 -3.18 -2.08 16.02
CA LEU A 225 -2.54 -3.34 16.42
C LEU A 225 -2.32 -3.39 17.93
N GLY A 226 -2.57 -4.55 18.52
CA GLY A 226 -2.18 -4.85 19.90
C GLY A 226 -0.70 -5.23 20.02
N ASN A 227 -0.26 -5.58 21.23
CA ASN A 227 1.14 -5.91 21.53
C ASN A 227 1.72 -7.07 20.71
N ASN A 228 0.87 -7.99 20.22
CA ASN A 228 1.29 -9.11 19.39
C ASN A 228 1.30 -8.76 17.88
N GLY A 229 1.12 -7.48 17.53
CA GLY A 229 1.15 -7.00 16.15
C GLY A 229 0.11 -7.69 15.28
N LEU A 230 0.53 -8.09 14.07
CA LEU A 230 -0.34 -8.77 13.11
C LEU A 230 -0.65 -10.23 13.44
N ASP A 231 0.09 -10.87 14.36
CA ASP A 231 -0.11 -12.29 14.67
C ASP A 231 -1.51 -12.56 15.25
N THR A 232 -2.10 -11.55 15.91
CA THR A 232 -3.45 -11.62 16.48
C THR A 232 -4.44 -10.66 15.80
N ALA A 233 -4.03 -9.99 14.72
CA ALA A 233 -4.88 -9.02 14.05
C ALA A 233 -6.01 -9.72 13.25
N PRO A 234 -7.17 -9.07 13.07
CA PRO A 234 -8.23 -9.60 12.22
C PRO A 234 -7.75 -9.77 10.78
N ARG A 235 -8.21 -10.83 10.11
CA ARG A 235 -7.88 -11.08 8.70
C ARG A 235 -8.19 -9.88 7.79
N LEU A 236 -9.34 -9.24 7.98
CA LEU A 236 -9.86 -8.22 7.07
C LEU A 236 -9.40 -6.80 7.45
N ILE A 237 -8.10 -6.53 7.29
CA ILE A 237 -7.51 -5.19 7.44
C ILE A 237 -6.54 -4.90 6.28
N SER A 238 -6.29 -3.62 6.05
CA SER A 238 -5.40 -3.09 4.99
C SER A 238 -3.97 -3.64 5.06
N ARG A 239 -3.41 -3.82 6.26
CA ARG A 239 -2.08 -4.42 6.43
C ARG A 239 -1.96 -5.86 5.90
N HIS A 240 -3.08 -6.60 5.81
CA HIS A 240 -3.15 -7.93 5.18
C HIS A 240 -3.57 -7.86 3.70
N ARG A 241 -3.55 -6.69 3.03
CA ARG A 241 -4.00 -6.48 1.64
C ARG A 241 -3.46 -7.53 0.67
N ARG A 242 -2.14 -7.71 0.62
CA ARG A 242 -1.50 -8.62 -0.36
C ARG A 242 -1.87 -10.07 -0.09
N GLU A 243 -1.88 -10.49 1.18
CA GLU A 243 -2.25 -11.84 1.62
C GLU A 243 -3.71 -12.15 1.33
N ASN A 244 -4.62 -11.23 1.67
CA ASN A 244 -6.05 -11.34 1.38
C ASN A 244 -6.31 -11.40 -0.12
N PHE A 245 -5.67 -10.53 -0.90
CA PHE A 245 -5.82 -10.54 -2.35
C PHE A 245 -5.34 -11.86 -2.97
N ARG A 246 -4.19 -12.38 -2.51
CA ARG A 246 -3.65 -13.68 -2.94
C ARG A 246 -4.62 -14.83 -2.68
N GLY A 247 -5.37 -14.78 -1.58
CA GLY A 247 -6.42 -15.76 -1.27
C GLY A 247 -7.66 -15.70 -2.19
N LEU A 248 -7.89 -14.58 -2.89
CA LEU A 248 -9.10 -14.36 -3.68
C LEU A 248 -8.92 -14.55 -5.19
N VAL A 249 -7.69 -14.36 -5.72
CA VAL A 249 -7.45 -14.38 -7.16
C VAL A 249 -6.24 -15.22 -7.56
N THR A 250 -6.39 -15.95 -8.67
CA THR A 250 -5.28 -16.66 -9.31
C THR A 250 -4.86 -15.96 -10.60
N PRO A 251 -3.57 -16.02 -10.99
CA PRO A 251 -3.10 -15.37 -12.21
C PRO A 251 -3.87 -15.78 -13.49
N PRO A 252 -4.26 -17.06 -13.70
CA PRO A 252 -5.08 -17.44 -14.86
C PRO A 252 -6.48 -16.81 -14.85
N VAL A 253 -7.10 -16.64 -13.68
CA VAL A 253 -8.40 -15.95 -13.55
C VAL A 253 -8.24 -14.49 -13.93
N LEU A 254 -7.23 -13.81 -13.38
CA LEU A 254 -6.97 -12.40 -13.66
C LEU A 254 -6.67 -12.18 -15.14
N ALA A 255 -5.86 -13.03 -15.78
CA ALA A 255 -5.58 -12.98 -17.22
C ALA A 255 -6.87 -13.03 -18.07
N ARG A 256 -7.80 -13.93 -17.73
CA ARG A 256 -9.10 -14.02 -18.42
C ARG A 256 -9.93 -12.75 -18.22
N LYS A 257 -9.90 -12.13 -17.03
CA LYS A 257 -10.62 -10.88 -16.75
C LYS A 257 -10.02 -9.70 -17.51
N VAL A 258 -8.69 -9.65 -17.66
CA VAL A 258 -7.98 -8.65 -18.49
C VAL A 258 -8.45 -8.76 -19.95
N MET A 259 -8.47 -9.96 -20.53
CA MET A 259 -8.95 -10.13 -21.91
C MET A 259 -10.41 -9.72 -22.09
N LYS A 260 -11.27 -10.09 -21.14
CA LYS A 260 -12.68 -9.69 -21.18
C LYS A 260 -12.85 -8.17 -21.10
N SER A 261 -11.97 -7.48 -20.38
CA SER A 261 -11.97 -6.01 -20.31
C SER A 261 -11.63 -5.42 -21.67
N VAL A 262 -10.59 -5.93 -22.35
CA VAL A 262 -10.20 -5.47 -23.69
C VAL A 262 -11.31 -5.72 -24.73
N GLU A 263 -11.92 -6.91 -24.72
CA GLU A 263 -13.03 -7.23 -25.63
C GLU A 263 -14.24 -6.31 -25.38
N LEU A 264 -14.55 -6.03 -24.11
CA LEU A 264 -15.62 -5.10 -23.75
C LEU A 264 -15.33 -3.67 -24.23
N GLU A 265 -14.12 -3.16 -23.97
CA GLU A 265 -13.73 -1.82 -24.42
C GLU A 265 -13.80 -1.67 -25.94
N ARG A 266 -13.38 -2.70 -26.70
CA ARG A 266 -13.51 -2.71 -28.16
C ARG A 266 -14.97 -2.60 -28.58
N ARG A 267 -15.84 -3.43 -27.98
CA ARG A 267 -17.29 -3.43 -28.28
C ARG A 267 -17.92 -2.08 -27.98
N LEU A 268 -17.62 -1.47 -26.82
CA LEU A 268 -18.15 -0.16 -26.44
C LEU A 268 -17.67 0.96 -27.36
N LYS A 269 -16.50 0.80 -28.00
CA LYS A 269 -15.96 1.73 -29.01
C LYS A 269 -16.40 1.38 -30.45
N GLY A 270 -17.37 0.49 -30.63
CA GLY A 270 -17.87 0.07 -31.95
C GLY A 270 -16.86 -0.73 -32.79
N ARG A 271 -15.79 -1.25 -32.18
CA ARG A 271 -14.75 -2.01 -32.89
C ARG A 271 -15.14 -3.48 -33.03
N SER A 272 -14.68 -4.11 -34.11
CA SER A 272 -14.87 -5.54 -34.36
C SER A 272 -14.20 -6.43 -33.29
N LYS A 273 -14.70 -7.68 -33.20
CA LYS A 273 -14.10 -8.72 -32.36
C LYS A 273 -12.65 -8.95 -32.78
N MET A 274 -11.82 -9.26 -31.79
CA MET A 274 -10.41 -9.58 -31.99
C MET A 274 -10.25 -10.87 -32.80
N GLU A 275 -9.39 -10.87 -33.80
CA GLU A 275 -9.04 -12.10 -34.52
C GLU A 275 -8.36 -13.10 -33.58
N VAL A 276 -8.46 -14.40 -33.90
CA VAL A 276 -7.88 -15.48 -33.08
C VAL A 276 -6.37 -15.29 -32.87
N LYS A 277 -5.65 -14.84 -33.90
CA LYS A 277 -4.21 -14.57 -33.85
C LYS A 277 -3.88 -13.40 -32.91
N GLU A 278 -4.58 -12.27 -33.06
CA GLU A 278 -4.44 -11.09 -32.19
C GLU A 278 -4.73 -11.46 -30.73
N LYS A 279 -5.77 -12.27 -30.49
CA LYS A 279 -6.15 -12.75 -29.16
C LYS A 279 -5.08 -13.62 -28.52
N LYS A 280 -4.45 -14.52 -29.29
CA LYS A 280 -3.35 -15.37 -28.82
C LYS A 280 -2.12 -14.54 -28.46
N GLN A 281 -1.75 -13.57 -29.30
CA GLN A 281 -0.62 -12.67 -29.05
C GLN A 281 -0.86 -11.82 -27.80
N LEU A 282 -2.04 -11.19 -27.68
CA LEU A 282 -2.37 -10.40 -26.51
C LEU A 282 -2.36 -11.25 -25.23
N MET A 283 -2.87 -12.49 -25.28
CA MET A 283 -2.80 -13.39 -24.13
C MET A 283 -1.38 -13.70 -23.68
N ALA A 284 -0.43 -13.82 -24.61
CA ALA A 284 0.98 -14.02 -24.25
C ALA A 284 1.55 -12.79 -23.53
N VAL A 285 1.25 -11.58 -24.03
CA VAL A 285 1.66 -10.32 -23.39
C VAL A 285 1.04 -10.19 -22.00
N VAL A 286 -0.26 -10.48 -21.86
CA VAL A 286 -0.97 -10.43 -20.58
C VAL A 286 -0.37 -11.42 -19.58
N ARG A 287 -0.09 -12.65 -20.00
CA ARG A 287 0.54 -13.66 -19.12
C ARG A 287 1.93 -13.22 -18.66
N LYS A 288 2.74 -12.63 -19.53
CA LYS A 288 4.06 -12.11 -19.16
C LYS A 288 3.94 -11.00 -18.14
N GLY A 289 3.12 -9.98 -18.42
CA GLY A 289 2.90 -8.86 -17.51
C GLY A 289 2.29 -9.25 -16.16
N LEU A 290 1.45 -10.30 -16.14
CA LEU A 290 0.92 -10.81 -14.89
C LEU A 290 1.96 -11.54 -14.04
N LYS A 291 3.04 -12.08 -14.61
CA LYS A 291 4.16 -12.60 -13.81
C LYS A 291 4.84 -11.46 -13.06
N GLU A 292 5.07 -10.33 -13.73
CA GLU A 292 5.63 -9.12 -13.11
C GLU A 292 4.70 -8.60 -12.00
N PHE A 293 3.38 -8.57 -12.24
CA PHE A 293 2.39 -8.17 -11.25
C PHE A 293 2.38 -9.08 -10.02
N VAL A 294 2.37 -10.40 -10.23
CA VAL A 294 2.39 -11.39 -9.15
C VAL A 294 3.65 -11.21 -8.31
N HIS A 295 4.81 -11.15 -8.96
CA HIS A 295 6.07 -10.95 -8.26
C HIS A 295 6.04 -9.67 -7.40
N MET A 296 5.65 -8.53 -7.97
CA MET A 296 5.71 -7.23 -7.30
C MET A 296 4.64 -7.03 -6.21
N TYR A 297 3.41 -7.52 -6.42
CA TYR A 297 2.26 -7.20 -5.58
C TYR A 297 1.69 -8.38 -4.80
N MET A 298 2.04 -9.60 -5.19
CA MET A 298 1.59 -10.81 -4.52
C MET A 298 2.72 -11.53 -3.80
N ASP A 299 3.97 -11.48 -4.27
CA ASP A 299 5.08 -12.23 -3.66
C ASP A 299 5.97 -11.33 -2.79
N CYS A 300 6.36 -10.16 -3.31
CA CYS A 300 7.15 -9.19 -2.57
C CYS A 300 6.35 -8.60 -1.39
N PRO A 301 7.02 -8.21 -0.29
CA PRO A 301 6.39 -7.47 0.80
C PRO A 301 6.16 -6.00 0.40
N PRO A 302 5.23 -5.28 1.06
CA PRO A 302 5.17 -3.83 0.92
C PRO A 302 6.41 -3.21 1.58
N ILE A 303 7.18 -2.44 0.80
CA ILE A 303 8.35 -1.69 1.29
C ILE A 303 7.97 -0.22 1.37
N ILE A 304 8.06 0.37 2.56
CA ILE A 304 7.89 1.80 2.79
C ILE A 304 9.17 2.51 2.32
N PRO A 305 9.11 3.34 1.26
CA PRO A 305 10.30 3.99 0.71
C PRO A 305 10.81 5.08 1.65
N ARG A 306 12.08 5.47 1.45
CA ARG A 306 12.78 6.48 2.27
C ARG A 306 11.98 7.76 2.54
N CYS A 307 11.39 8.34 1.50
CA CYS A 307 10.62 9.57 1.64
C CYS A 307 9.37 9.41 2.52
N MET A 308 8.77 8.22 2.54
CA MET A 308 7.54 7.95 3.27
C MET A 308 7.76 7.81 4.77
N TRP A 309 8.97 7.45 5.23
CA TRP A 309 9.30 7.52 6.66
C TRP A 309 10.06 8.80 7.04
N GLY A 310 10.22 9.74 6.11
CA GLY A 310 10.88 11.03 6.35
C GLY A 310 12.39 10.89 6.54
N ALA A 311 13.03 10.07 5.72
CA ALA A 311 14.48 9.90 5.73
C ALA A 311 15.20 11.21 5.37
N GLU A 312 16.27 11.49 6.11
CA GLU A 312 17.27 12.45 5.66
C GLU A 312 17.99 11.93 4.41
N PRO A 313 18.53 12.83 3.55
CA PRO A 313 19.35 12.43 2.42
C PRO A 313 20.59 11.63 2.85
N TYR A 314 21.05 10.77 1.94
CA TYR A 314 22.36 10.15 2.06
C TYR A 314 23.46 11.24 2.05
N ARG A 315 24.44 11.16 2.95
CA ARG A 315 25.58 12.09 2.99
C ARG A 315 26.71 11.57 2.11
N GLY A 316 27.23 12.40 1.21
CA GLY A 316 28.28 12.00 0.27
C GLY A 316 27.76 11.18 -0.91
N THR A 317 28.61 10.34 -1.49
CA THR A 317 28.29 9.56 -2.69
C THR A 317 28.09 8.09 -2.32
N PRO A 318 26.90 7.50 -2.58
CA PRO A 318 26.65 6.11 -2.23
C PRO A 318 27.53 5.17 -3.06
N THR A 319 28.06 4.14 -2.38
CA THR A 319 28.80 3.07 -3.05
C THR A 319 27.83 2.02 -3.57
N ASN A 320 27.85 1.76 -4.87
CA ASN A 320 27.00 0.74 -5.49
C ASN A 320 27.42 -0.69 -5.08
N LEU A 321 26.42 -1.56 -4.94
CA LEU A 321 26.59 -2.99 -4.76
C LEU A 321 26.85 -3.71 -6.08
N SER A 322 27.66 -4.76 -6.04
CA SER A 322 27.84 -5.68 -7.17
C SER A 322 26.84 -6.83 -7.03
N LEU A 323 25.73 -6.73 -7.74
CA LEU A 323 24.60 -7.67 -7.66
C LEU A 323 24.78 -8.88 -8.60
N PRO A 324 24.13 -10.03 -8.31
CA PRO A 324 23.38 -10.34 -7.08
C PRO A 324 24.29 -10.55 -5.86
N LEU A 325 23.78 -10.26 -4.66
CA LEU A 325 24.48 -10.55 -3.41
C LEU A 325 24.34 -12.02 -2.99
N SER A 326 25.21 -12.46 -2.08
CA SER A 326 25.26 -13.86 -1.61
C SER A 326 24.77 -14.05 -0.18
N PHE A 327 24.60 -12.97 0.59
CA PHE A 327 24.32 -13.05 2.01
C PHE A 327 23.15 -12.15 2.44
N MET A 328 22.48 -12.59 3.49
CA MET A 328 21.57 -11.78 4.29
C MET A 328 22.00 -11.86 5.75
N TYR A 329 22.28 -10.70 6.35
CA TYR A 329 22.70 -10.57 7.74
C TYR A 329 21.51 -10.11 8.58
N ILE A 330 21.15 -10.91 9.58
CA ILE A 330 20.02 -10.61 10.46
C ILE A 330 20.50 -9.83 11.67
N HIS A 331 19.80 -8.74 11.94
CA HIS A 331 20.05 -7.82 13.03
C HIS A 331 18.80 -7.63 13.89
N HIS A 332 19.03 -7.10 15.09
CA HIS A 332 18.03 -6.35 15.82
C HIS A 332 18.55 -4.94 16.07
N THR A 333 17.67 -4.00 16.37
CA THR A 333 18.09 -2.63 16.66
C THR A 333 18.68 -2.51 18.06
N HIS A 334 18.17 -3.29 19.03
CA HIS A 334 18.42 -3.16 20.49
C HIS A 334 17.97 -1.80 21.06
N THR A 335 18.31 -0.69 20.41
CA THR A 335 17.74 0.63 20.59
C THR A 335 17.33 1.17 19.21
N PRO A 336 16.04 1.48 18.96
CA PRO A 336 14.89 1.32 19.86
C PRO A 336 14.64 -0.13 20.31
N SER A 337 14.22 -0.33 21.56
CA SER A 337 14.13 -1.65 22.22
C SER A 337 12.73 -2.27 22.15
N GLN A 338 11.70 -1.45 21.95
CA GLN A 338 10.32 -1.89 21.84
C GLN A 338 9.93 -2.11 20.38
N PRO A 339 9.04 -3.06 20.09
CA PRO A 339 8.48 -3.18 18.75
C PRO A 339 7.61 -1.95 18.46
N CYS A 340 7.71 -1.43 17.25
CA CYS A 340 6.84 -0.36 16.78
C CYS A 340 5.58 -0.95 16.12
N LEU A 341 4.41 -0.42 16.45
CA LEU A 341 3.11 -1.01 16.06
C LEU A 341 2.28 -0.12 15.13
N THR A 342 2.72 1.11 14.89
CA THR A 342 2.09 2.03 13.93
C THR A 342 3.13 2.56 12.95
N PHE A 343 2.65 3.02 11.79
CA PHE A 343 3.49 3.63 10.77
C PHE A 343 4.25 4.85 11.31
N GLU A 344 3.59 5.67 12.14
CA GLU A 344 4.20 6.86 12.76
C GLU A 344 5.32 6.48 13.73
N GLN A 345 5.09 5.45 14.56
CA GLN A 345 6.07 4.98 15.52
C GLN A 345 7.28 4.35 14.81
N CYS A 346 7.04 3.45 13.85
CA CYS A 346 8.12 2.82 13.10
C CYS A 346 8.92 3.84 12.28
N SER A 347 8.25 4.83 11.69
CA SER A 347 8.93 5.93 10.99
C SER A 347 9.75 6.80 11.93
N ALA A 348 9.27 7.06 13.16
CA ALA A 348 10.04 7.78 14.17
C ALA A 348 11.28 7.00 14.62
N ASP A 349 11.16 5.68 14.80
CA ASP A 349 12.25 4.79 15.13
C ASP A 349 13.30 4.74 14.00
N MET A 350 12.87 4.68 12.73
CA MET A 350 13.73 4.80 11.55
C MET A 350 14.54 6.10 11.55
N ARG A 351 13.87 7.24 11.75
CA ARG A 351 14.54 8.56 11.83
C ARG A 351 15.49 8.67 13.02
N SER A 352 15.14 8.08 14.16
CA SER A 352 16.00 8.03 15.35
C SER A 352 17.28 7.26 15.07
N MET A 353 17.18 6.07 14.47
CA MET A 353 18.33 5.27 14.07
C MET A 353 19.18 5.96 13.00
N GLN A 354 18.55 6.59 12.00
CA GLN A 354 19.27 7.32 10.96
C GLN A 354 20.08 8.48 11.56
N ARG A 355 19.46 9.28 12.42
CA ARG A 355 20.12 10.39 13.14
C ARG A 355 21.31 9.89 13.95
N PHE A 356 21.13 8.84 14.75
CA PHE A 356 22.22 8.26 15.52
C PHE A 356 23.37 7.79 14.62
N HIS A 357 23.07 7.13 13.50
CA HIS A 357 24.09 6.70 12.55
C HIS A 357 24.81 7.87 11.87
N GLN A 358 24.09 8.92 11.47
CA GLN A 358 24.67 10.04 10.75
C GLN A 358 25.39 11.05 11.65
N GLU A 359 24.80 11.40 12.78
CA GLU A 359 25.32 12.45 13.67
C GLU A 359 26.30 11.90 14.69
N ASP A 360 25.96 10.79 15.36
CA ASP A 360 26.77 10.28 16.46
C ASP A 360 27.87 9.32 15.98
N ARG A 361 27.61 8.55 14.91
CA ARG A 361 28.61 7.65 14.30
C ARG A 361 29.32 8.20 13.06
N GLY A 362 28.87 9.33 12.52
CA GLY A 362 29.44 9.93 11.32
C GLY A 362 29.29 9.09 10.06
N TRP A 363 28.27 8.22 9.98
CA TRP A 363 28.00 7.42 8.79
C TRP A 363 27.23 8.22 7.76
N ASP A 364 27.30 7.78 6.50
CA ASP A 364 26.60 8.47 5.42
C ASP A 364 25.07 8.42 5.54
N ASP A 365 24.55 7.37 6.17
CA ASP A 365 23.12 7.06 6.28
C ASP A 365 22.89 5.94 7.32
N ILE A 366 21.62 5.60 7.58
CA ILE A 366 21.24 4.43 8.36
C ILE A 366 22.03 3.18 7.93
N GLY A 367 22.53 2.39 8.89
CA GLY A 367 23.47 1.31 8.58
C GLY A 367 22.86 0.12 7.82
N TYR A 368 21.56 -0.13 7.98
CA TYR A 368 20.88 -1.30 7.45
C TYR A 368 20.40 -1.09 6.00
N SER A 369 20.31 -2.17 5.24
CA SER A 369 19.68 -2.16 3.91
C SER A 369 18.17 -2.04 4.05
N PHE A 370 17.58 -2.84 4.94
CA PHE A 370 16.14 -2.87 5.24
C PHE A 370 15.91 -3.03 6.74
N VAL A 371 14.75 -2.55 7.21
CA VAL A 371 14.35 -2.65 8.61
C VAL A 371 12.89 -3.13 8.69
N ALA A 372 12.62 -4.19 9.44
CA ALA A 372 11.29 -4.73 9.65
C ALA A 372 10.64 -4.11 10.90
N GLY A 373 9.49 -3.47 10.72
CA GLY A 373 8.62 -3.04 11.82
C GLY A 373 7.66 -4.14 12.26
N SER A 374 7.07 -4.00 13.44
CA SER A 374 5.97 -4.88 13.91
C SER A 374 4.59 -4.38 13.48
N ASP A 375 4.55 -3.27 12.74
CA ASP A 375 3.39 -2.69 12.07
C ASP A 375 3.04 -3.37 10.72
N GLY A 376 3.80 -4.42 10.35
CA GLY A 376 3.55 -5.23 9.15
C GLY A 376 4.27 -4.76 7.89
N HIS A 377 5.24 -3.86 8.01
CA HIS A 377 5.98 -3.31 6.88
C HIS A 377 7.49 -3.53 6.97
N ILE A 378 8.11 -3.54 5.79
CA ILE A 378 9.56 -3.39 5.64
C ILE A 378 9.83 -1.93 5.29
N TYR A 379 10.78 -1.30 5.96
CA TYR A 379 11.22 0.05 5.73
C TYR A 379 12.54 0.03 4.95
N GLU A 380 12.60 0.82 3.88
CA GLU A 380 13.81 0.99 3.09
C GLU A 380 14.85 1.79 3.88
N GLY A 381 16.00 1.17 4.18
CA GLY A 381 17.19 1.86 4.67
C GLY A 381 18.03 2.34 3.48
N ARG A 382 19.22 1.77 3.31
CA ARG A 382 20.03 1.99 2.09
C ARG A 382 19.51 1.26 0.85
N GLY A 383 18.53 0.37 1.03
CA GLY A 383 17.81 -0.28 -0.07
C GLY A 383 18.63 -1.32 -0.82
N TRP A 384 18.22 -1.60 -2.05
CA TRP A 384 18.73 -2.69 -2.87
C TRP A 384 20.10 -2.41 -3.51
N HIS A 385 20.42 -1.15 -3.79
CA HIS A 385 21.53 -0.81 -4.68
C HIS A 385 22.74 -0.24 -3.97
N TRP A 386 22.60 0.25 -2.74
CA TRP A 386 23.67 0.92 -2.02
C TRP A 386 24.23 0.08 -0.88
N ARG A 387 25.56 0.12 -0.75
CA ARG A 387 26.30 -0.58 0.29
C ARG A 387 25.90 -0.12 1.69
N GLY A 388 25.62 -1.10 2.56
CA GLY A 388 25.34 -0.94 3.98
C GLY A 388 26.52 -0.46 4.85
N ALA A 389 26.25 -0.24 6.13
CA ALA A 389 27.23 -0.09 7.20
C ALA A 389 26.89 -0.97 8.44
N HIS A 390 26.15 -2.07 8.22
CA HIS A 390 25.56 -2.90 9.27
C HIS A 390 26.48 -4.01 9.79
N THR A 391 27.38 -4.54 8.95
CA THR A 391 28.24 -5.70 9.27
C THR A 391 29.65 -5.45 8.73
N LEU A 392 30.56 -5.07 9.63
CA LEU A 392 31.95 -4.76 9.28
C LEU A 392 32.59 -5.93 8.51
N GLY A 393 33.24 -5.64 7.38
CA GLY A 393 33.86 -6.64 6.50
C GLY A 393 32.90 -7.36 5.53
N HIS A 394 31.58 -7.17 5.69
CA HIS A 394 30.57 -7.91 4.92
C HIS A 394 29.53 -7.01 4.20
N ASN A 395 29.56 -5.69 4.44
CA ASN A 395 28.63 -4.71 3.87
C ASN A 395 28.51 -4.74 2.33
N SER A 396 29.54 -5.19 1.60
CA SER A 396 29.57 -5.21 0.13
C SER A 396 29.05 -6.51 -0.50
N ILE A 397 28.75 -7.54 0.30
CA ILE A 397 28.41 -8.88 -0.19
C ILE A 397 27.07 -9.40 0.32
N GLY A 398 26.38 -8.64 1.19
CA GLY A 398 25.07 -9.01 1.69
C GLY A 398 24.24 -7.86 2.19
N TYR A 399 22.93 -8.09 2.27
CA TYR A 399 21.97 -7.15 2.84
C TYR A 399 21.91 -7.29 4.35
N GLY A 400 21.95 -6.17 5.07
CA GLY A 400 21.66 -6.12 6.49
C GLY A 400 20.19 -5.84 6.72
N VAL A 401 19.48 -6.79 7.32
CA VAL A 401 18.06 -6.67 7.64
C VAL A 401 17.87 -6.68 9.14
N SER A 402 17.36 -5.58 9.70
CA SER A 402 17.15 -5.43 11.15
C SER A 402 15.69 -5.51 11.54
N PHE A 403 15.38 -6.11 12.68
CA PHE A 403 14.06 -6.00 13.31
C PHE A 403 14.08 -4.89 14.37
N ILE A 404 13.07 -4.00 14.37
CA ILE A 404 12.93 -2.95 15.40
C ILE A 404 12.55 -3.59 16.73
N GLY A 405 13.50 -3.62 17.66
CA GLY A 405 13.32 -4.08 19.02
C GLY A 405 14.58 -4.74 19.61
N ASP A 406 14.45 -5.13 20.88
CA ASP A 406 15.37 -6.05 21.55
C ASP A 406 14.77 -7.46 21.62
N TYR A 407 15.56 -8.43 21.15
CA TYR A 407 15.18 -9.83 20.97
C TYR A 407 16.18 -10.76 21.65
N ALA A 408 16.83 -10.28 22.72
CA ALA A 408 17.64 -11.11 23.60
C ALA A 408 16.83 -12.19 24.31
N THR A 409 15.58 -11.89 24.71
CA THR A 409 14.73 -12.77 25.53
C THR A 409 13.34 -13.03 24.96
N ARG A 410 13.04 -12.50 23.76
CA ARG A 410 11.75 -12.64 23.07
C ARG A 410 11.96 -12.67 21.56
N LEU A 411 10.98 -13.16 20.81
CA LEU A 411 11.00 -13.14 19.34
C LEU A 411 10.33 -11.86 18.80
N PRO A 412 10.68 -11.44 17.57
CA PRO A 412 9.78 -10.63 16.75
C PRO A 412 8.47 -11.40 16.50
N SER A 413 7.43 -10.70 16.05
CA SER A 413 6.19 -11.37 15.63
C SER A 413 6.47 -12.36 14.50
N GLN A 414 5.68 -13.43 14.44
CA GLN A 414 5.76 -14.43 13.37
C GLN A 414 5.53 -13.79 12.01
N HIS A 415 4.62 -12.81 11.93
CA HIS A 415 4.39 -12.03 10.72
C HIS A 415 5.65 -11.27 10.27
N SER A 416 6.28 -10.47 11.14
CA SER A 416 7.50 -9.73 10.78
C SER A 416 8.63 -10.67 10.36
N MET A 417 8.80 -11.79 11.05
CA MET A 417 9.80 -12.80 10.66
C MET A 417 9.49 -13.40 9.29
N GLY A 418 8.23 -13.71 8.99
CA GLY A 418 7.79 -14.19 7.67
C GLY A 418 7.99 -13.16 6.55
N LEU A 419 7.79 -11.86 6.83
CA LEU A 419 8.09 -10.80 5.87
C LEU A 419 9.56 -10.81 5.45
N VAL A 420 10.48 -11.01 6.38
CA VAL A 420 11.93 -11.03 6.09
C VAL A 420 12.36 -12.38 5.50
N ARG A 421 12.05 -13.47 6.20
CA ARG A 421 12.48 -14.83 5.86
C ARG A 421 11.95 -15.28 4.50
N ASP A 422 10.68 -15.02 4.23
CA ASP A 422 9.99 -15.58 3.06
C ASP A 422 9.81 -14.52 1.97
N GLN A 423 9.14 -13.41 2.30
CA GLN A 423 8.69 -12.45 1.28
C GLN A 423 9.85 -11.60 0.74
N LEU A 424 10.63 -10.96 1.62
CA LEU A 424 11.75 -10.10 1.22
C LEU A 424 12.84 -10.90 0.52
N ALA A 425 13.18 -12.08 1.05
CA ALA A 425 14.15 -12.98 0.44
C ALA A 425 13.70 -13.46 -0.95
N SER A 426 12.47 -13.95 -1.09
CA SER A 426 11.92 -14.36 -2.39
C SER A 426 11.85 -13.20 -3.38
N CYS A 427 11.46 -12.01 -2.91
CA CYS A 427 11.48 -10.79 -3.72
C CYS A 427 12.88 -10.48 -4.25
N ALA A 428 13.90 -10.52 -3.38
CA ALA A 428 15.28 -10.26 -3.74
C ALA A 428 15.83 -11.30 -4.74
N VAL A 429 15.49 -12.57 -4.58
CA VAL A 429 15.89 -13.62 -5.52
C VAL A 429 15.20 -13.46 -6.87
N GLY A 430 13.88 -13.27 -6.88
CA GLY A 430 13.10 -13.14 -8.12
C GLY A 430 13.45 -11.89 -8.95
N SER A 431 14.00 -10.86 -8.30
CA SER A 431 14.46 -9.62 -8.95
C SER A 431 15.97 -9.59 -9.23
N GLY A 432 16.70 -10.69 -8.98
CA GLY A 432 18.13 -10.79 -9.23
C GLY A 432 19.01 -9.94 -8.31
N GLN A 433 18.48 -9.51 -7.16
CA GLN A 433 19.20 -8.78 -6.12
C GLN A 433 20.00 -9.72 -5.21
N LEU A 434 19.57 -10.97 -5.10
CA LEU A 434 20.11 -12.00 -4.23
C LEU A 434 20.19 -13.32 -5.00
N ILE A 435 21.28 -14.09 -4.85
CA ILE A 435 21.37 -15.41 -5.49
C ILE A 435 20.37 -16.38 -4.86
N ALA A 436 19.89 -17.38 -5.61
CA ALA A 436 18.93 -18.35 -5.11
C ALA A 436 19.45 -19.17 -3.91
N ASN A 437 20.74 -19.53 -3.89
CA ASN A 437 21.37 -20.25 -2.78
C ASN A 437 22.14 -19.29 -1.85
N PHE A 438 21.50 -18.18 -1.47
CA PHE A 438 22.10 -17.24 -0.53
C PHE A 438 22.24 -17.86 0.86
N THR A 439 23.05 -17.22 1.69
CA THR A 439 23.29 -17.63 3.07
C THR A 439 22.75 -16.58 4.04
N VAL A 440 22.00 -17.05 5.04
CA VAL A 440 21.57 -16.25 6.19
C VAL A 440 22.57 -16.42 7.32
N HIS A 441 23.05 -15.31 7.86
CA HIS A 441 23.81 -15.28 9.10
C HIS A 441 23.22 -14.29 10.10
N GLY A 442 23.33 -14.57 11.39
CA GLY A 442 23.18 -13.55 12.43
C GLY A 442 24.43 -12.67 12.50
N HIS A 443 24.29 -11.39 12.80
CA HIS A 443 25.43 -10.46 12.91
C HIS A 443 26.59 -11.01 13.75
N ARG A 444 26.28 -11.63 14.90
CA ARG A 444 27.25 -12.26 15.82
C ARG A 444 28.14 -13.35 15.21
N GLN A 445 27.75 -13.96 14.09
CA GLN A 445 28.56 -15.03 13.48
C GLN A 445 29.81 -14.49 12.79
N VAL A 446 29.84 -13.20 12.47
CA VAL A 446 30.92 -12.58 11.68
C VAL A 446 31.53 -11.34 12.34
N VAL A 447 30.87 -10.77 13.36
CA VAL A 447 31.36 -9.64 14.14
C VAL A 447 31.17 -9.94 15.63
N ASN A 448 32.07 -9.45 16.48
CA ASN A 448 31.96 -9.59 17.94
C ASN A 448 30.83 -8.69 18.50
N THR A 449 29.62 -9.25 18.61
CA THR A 449 28.41 -8.57 19.09
C THR A 449 27.39 -9.58 19.61
N SER A 450 26.46 -9.15 20.46
CA SER A 450 25.29 -9.94 20.85
C SER A 450 24.15 -9.91 19.82
N CYS A 451 24.19 -9.02 18.82
CA CYS A 451 23.19 -8.92 17.76
C CYS A 451 23.09 -10.24 16.97
N PRO A 452 21.89 -10.78 16.63
CA PRO A 452 20.55 -10.17 16.72
C PRO A 452 19.78 -10.43 18.03
N GLY A 453 20.46 -10.73 19.13
CA GLY A 453 19.84 -11.19 20.38
C GLY A 453 19.74 -12.71 20.45
N GLU A 454 19.81 -13.27 21.67
CA GLU A 454 19.91 -14.73 21.87
C GLU A 454 18.70 -15.49 21.37
N THR A 455 17.49 -15.05 21.73
CA THR A 455 16.25 -15.70 21.30
C THR A 455 16.07 -15.64 19.78
N LEU A 456 16.26 -14.49 19.15
CA LEU A 456 16.18 -14.37 17.68
C LEU A 456 17.31 -15.14 16.98
N TYR A 457 18.52 -15.15 17.52
CA TYR A 457 19.61 -15.94 16.94
C TYR A 457 19.30 -17.44 16.93
N ASN A 458 18.71 -17.96 18.01
CA ASN A 458 18.33 -19.36 18.07
C ASN A 458 17.19 -19.70 17.10
N GLU A 459 16.26 -18.77 16.86
CA GLU A 459 15.21 -18.91 15.84
C GLU A 459 15.79 -18.98 14.42
N ILE A 460 16.68 -18.05 14.04
CA ILE A 460 17.20 -18.02 12.66
C ILE A 460 18.03 -19.25 12.29
N LYS A 461 18.55 -20.01 13.27
CA LYS A 461 19.22 -21.31 13.00
C LYS A 461 18.30 -22.31 12.31
N GLY A 462 16.99 -22.20 12.52
CA GLY A 462 15.98 -23.03 11.88
C GLY A 462 15.60 -22.59 10.46
N TRP A 463 16.09 -21.44 9.98
CA TRP A 463 15.74 -20.96 8.64
C TRP A 463 16.49 -21.73 7.55
N GLU A 464 15.83 -22.01 6.42
CA GLU A 464 16.35 -22.85 5.32
C GLU A 464 17.75 -22.44 4.84
N HIS A 465 18.00 -21.14 4.74
CA HIS A 465 19.24 -20.56 4.23
C HIS A 465 20.30 -20.31 5.31
N PHE A 466 20.04 -20.66 6.58
CA PHE A 466 21.02 -20.49 7.65
C PHE A 466 22.21 -21.42 7.46
N ARG A 467 23.42 -20.91 7.65
CA ARG A 467 24.65 -21.71 7.66
C ARG A 467 25.51 -21.32 8.85
N GLU A 468 26.21 -22.31 9.40
CA GLU A 468 27.24 -22.04 10.40
C GLU A 468 28.51 -21.53 9.71
N VAL A 469 29.15 -20.52 10.32
CA VAL A 469 30.45 -20.05 9.86
C VAL A 469 31.49 -21.08 10.26
N LYS A 470 32.08 -21.75 9.26
CA LYS A 470 33.21 -22.66 9.51
C LYS A 470 34.35 -21.86 10.14
N LYS A 471 34.66 -22.11 11.41
CA LYS A 471 35.91 -21.64 12.01
C LYS A 471 37.04 -22.21 11.15
N LYS A 472 37.88 -21.35 10.56
CA LYS A 472 39.16 -21.82 10.05
C LYS A 472 39.90 -22.41 11.25
N SER A 473 40.17 -23.71 11.21
CA SER A 473 41.12 -24.34 12.11
C SER A 473 42.40 -23.51 12.05
N ALA A 474 42.81 -22.94 13.19
CA ALA A 474 44.02 -22.16 13.29
C ALA A 474 45.25 -23.02 13.02
#